data_AF-A0A5P8VTT1-F1
#
_entry.id   AF-A0A5P8VTT1-F1
#
_cell.length_a   1.000
_cell.length_b   1.000
_cell.length_c   1.000
_cell.angle_alpha   90.00
_cell.angle_beta   90.00
_cell.angle_gamma   90.00
#
_symmetry.space_group_name_H-M   'P 1'
#
loop_
_entity.id
_entity.type
_entity.pdbx_description
1 polymer ?
#
loop_
_entity_poly.entity_id
_entity_poly.type
_entity_poly.pdbx_seq_one_letter_code
_entity_poly.pdbx_strand_id
1 'polypeptide(L)'
;MTNDKGQMTNHVLQIPLSDRWRIYHRLQELKINCSCPPDGSLRVQVNNLLEVILIRSTVMQLLASRHELLEWLERCWRYSDES
;
A
#
# COMPACT_ATOMS: atom_id res chain seq x y z
N MET A 1 23.88 -16.96 14.40
CA MET A 1 24.25 -15.54 14.27
C MET A 1 24.01 -15.11 12.82
N THR A 2 22.80 -14.66 12.50
CA THR A 2 22.54 -13.77 11.36
C THR A 2 21.38 -12.89 11.80
N ASN A 3 21.72 -11.67 12.20
CA ASN A 3 20.76 -10.66 12.62
C ASN A 3 20.18 -10.08 11.32
N ASP A 4 19.15 -10.73 10.77
CA ASP A 4 18.37 -10.17 9.67
C ASP A 4 17.63 -8.96 10.23
N LYS A 5 18.30 -7.80 10.20
CA LYS A 5 17.65 -6.53 10.44
C LYS A 5 16.79 -6.27 9.23
N GLY A 6 15.57 -6.83 9.24
CA GLY A 6 14.54 -6.53 8.26
C GLY A 6 14.52 -5.02 8.04
N GLN A 7 14.97 -4.61 6.86
CA GLN A 7 15.26 -3.21 6.59
C GLN A 7 13.93 -2.45 6.50
N MET A 8 13.60 -1.72 7.55
CA MET A 8 12.41 -0.88 7.60
C MET A 8 12.59 0.31 6.66
N THR A 9 11.86 0.29 5.55
CA THR A 9 11.92 1.34 4.53
C THR A 9 10.72 2.27 4.64
N ASN A 10 10.98 3.55 4.84
CA ASN A 10 9.96 4.60 4.83
C ASN A 10 9.67 5.02 3.39
N HIS A 11 8.41 4.96 3.00
CA HIS A 11 7.94 5.33 1.67
C HIS A 11 6.97 6.50 1.74
N VAL A 12 7.02 7.36 0.72
CA VAL A 12 6.09 8.48 0.54
C VAL A 12 5.11 8.13 -0.58
N LEU A 13 3.82 8.14 -0.28
CA LEU A 13 2.77 7.92 -1.26
C LEU A 13 2.25 9.26 -1.79
N GLN A 14 2.32 9.44 -3.11
CA GLN A 14 1.75 10.59 -3.81
C GLN A 14 0.26 10.33 -4.04
N ILE A 15 -0.58 10.94 -3.21
CA ILE A 15 -2.04 10.71 -3.18
C ILE A 15 -2.76 12.06 -3.22
N PRO A 16 -3.85 12.19 -4.00
CA PRO A 16 -4.72 13.36 -3.98
C PRO A 16 -5.15 13.72 -2.56
N LEU A 17 -5.15 15.02 -2.23
CA LEU A 17 -5.42 15.51 -0.88
C LEU A 17 -6.78 15.01 -0.35
N SER A 18 -7.79 14.93 -1.22
CA SER A 18 -9.16 14.46 -0.95
C SER A 18 -9.22 13.02 -0.45
N ASP A 19 -8.36 12.14 -0.97
CA ASP A 19 -8.43 10.70 -0.73
C ASP A 19 -7.47 10.22 0.35
N ARG A 20 -6.57 11.10 0.77
CA ARG A 20 -5.54 10.83 1.78
C ARG A 20 -6.11 10.32 3.09
N TRP A 21 -7.15 10.97 3.62
CA TRP A 21 -7.74 10.59 4.90
C TRP A 21 -8.37 9.20 4.84
N ARG A 22 -9.00 8.86 3.71
CA ARG A 22 -9.61 7.54 3.50
C ARG A 22 -8.54 6.46 3.46
N ILE A 23 -7.44 6.70 2.75
CA ILE A 23 -6.31 5.76 2.68
C ILE A 23 -5.64 5.64 4.05
N TYR A 24 -5.33 6.76 4.70
CA TYR A 24 -4.72 6.78 6.04
C TYR A 24 -5.54 5.97 7.05
N HIS A 25 -6.84 6.20 7.15
CA HIS A 25 -7.69 5.44 8.07
C HIS A 25 -7.72 3.94 7.76
N ARG A 26 -7.82 3.56 6.48
CA ARG A 26 -7.76 2.14 6.12
C ARG A 26 -6.43 1.49 6.46
N LEU A 27 -5.31 2.19 6.26
CA LEU A 27 -3.99 1.68 6.66
C LEU A 27 -3.89 1.51 8.19
N GLN A 28 -4.46 2.43 8.97
CA GLN A 28 -4.50 2.30 10.44
C GLN A 28 -5.34 1.10 10.90
N GLU A 29 -6.49 0.86 10.28
CA GLU A 29 -7.34 -0.31 10.59
C GLU A 29 -6.63 -1.64 10.28
N LEU A 30 -5.80 -1.64 9.23
CA LEU A 30 -4.92 -2.76 8.87
C LEU A 30 -3.67 -2.85 9.76
N LYS A 31 -3.53 -1.97 10.76
CA LYS A 31 -2.37 -1.87 11.68
C LYS A 31 -1.04 -1.59 10.97
N ILE A 32 -1.09 -0.88 9.84
CA ILE A 32 0.10 -0.47 9.09
C ILE A 32 0.61 0.86 9.65
N ASN A 33 1.89 0.91 9.98
CA ASN A 33 2.54 2.12 10.48
C ASN A 33 2.54 3.21 9.40
N CYS A 34 1.78 4.27 9.63
CA CYS A 34 1.64 5.38 8.70
C CYS A 34 1.45 6.73 9.41
N SER A 35 1.78 7.83 8.73
CA SER A 35 1.64 9.19 9.24
C SER A 35 1.36 10.19 8.13
N CYS A 36 0.67 11.28 8.47
CA CYS A 36 0.44 12.42 7.59
C CYS A 36 1.12 13.67 8.20
N PRO A 37 2.38 13.97 7.84
CA PRO A 37 3.02 15.19 8.32
C PRO A 37 2.36 16.46 7.75
N PRO A 38 2.67 17.64 8.32
CA PRO A 38 2.13 18.93 7.87
C PRO A 38 2.46 19.28 6.41
N ASP A 39 3.49 18.64 5.82
CA ASP A 39 3.85 18.76 4.40
C ASP A 39 2.80 18.15 3.46
N GLY A 40 1.80 17.46 4.02
CA GLY A 40 0.76 16.81 3.25
C GLY A 40 1.27 15.60 2.48
N SER A 41 2.30 14.90 2.96
CA SER A 41 2.62 13.56 2.46
C SER A 41 1.83 12.49 3.22
N LEU A 42 1.59 11.33 2.60
CA LEU A 42 1.26 10.12 3.36
C LEU A 42 2.53 9.26 3.42
N ARG A 43 3.07 9.08 4.62
CA ARG A 43 4.29 8.30 4.85
C ARG A 43 3.91 6.96 5.45
N VAL A 44 4.45 5.88 4.90
CA VAL A 44 4.21 4.51 5.34
C VAL A 44 5.54 3.83 5.63
N GLN A 45 5.61 3.08 6.73
CA GLN A 45 6.73 2.22 7.05
C GLN A 45 6.38 0.81 6.61
N VAL A 46 7.23 0.23 5.77
CA VAL A 46 7.07 -1.14 5.27
C VAL A 46 8.03 -2.06 6.02
N ASN A 47 7.47 -3.06 6.69
CA ASN A 47 8.19 -4.02 7.52
C ASN A 47 8.27 -5.40 6.85
N ASN A 48 7.37 -5.73 5.93
CA ASN A 48 7.34 -7.02 5.25
C ASN A 48 6.58 -6.94 3.91
N LEU A 49 6.65 -8.03 3.13
CA LEU A 49 6.01 -8.12 1.82
C LEU A 49 4.47 -8.03 1.89
N LEU A 50 3.87 -8.57 2.94
CA LEU A 50 2.41 -8.50 3.13
C LEU A 50 1.94 -7.05 3.26
N GLU A 51 2.66 -6.22 4.01
CA GLU A 51 2.35 -4.80 4.12
C GLU A 51 2.44 -4.08 2.77
N VAL A 52 3.42 -4.41 1.92
CA VAL A 52 3.49 -3.86 0.54
C VAL A 52 2.22 -4.18 -0.25
N ILE A 53 1.78 -5.43 -0.20
CA ILE A 53 0.58 -5.89 -0.91
C ILE A 53 -0.66 -5.19 -0.38
N LEU A 54 -0.80 -5.08 0.95
CA LEU A 54 -1.93 -4.41 1.59
C LEU A 54 -1.99 -2.92 1.29
N ILE A 55 -0.84 -2.21 1.34
CA ILE A 55 -0.74 -0.79 0.99
C ILE A 55 -1.18 -0.60 -0.46
N ARG A 56 -0.61 -1.38 -1.40
CA ARG A 56 -0.94 -1.25 -2.81
C ARG A 56 -2.41 -1.55 -3.08
N SER A 57 -2.95 -2.61 -2.47
CA SER A 57 -4.36 -2.98 -2.62
C SER A 57 -5.29 -1.87 -2.11
N THR A 58 -4.96 -1.28 -0.95
CA THR A 58 -5.73 -0.18 -0.36
C THR A 58 -5.74 1.06 -1.27
N VAL A 59 -4.57 1.43 -1.80
CA VAL A 59 -4.44 2.57 -2.71
C VAL A 59 -5.22 2.32 -4.00
N MET A 60 -5.09 1.13 -4.61
CA MET A 60 -5.81 0.77 -5.82
C MET A 60 -7.33 0.79 -5.62
N GLN A 61 -7.84 0.19 -4.54
CA GLN A 61 -9.29 0.15 -4.27
C GLN A 61 -9.93 1.53 -4.11
N LEU A 62 -9.15 2.52 -3.68
CA LEU A 62 -9.65 3.87 -3.40
C LEU A 62 -9.43 4.85 -4.54
N LEU A 63 -8.39 4.66 -5.36
CA LEU A 63 -8.00 5.61 -6.40
C LEU A 63 -8.20 5.11 -7.83
N ALA A 64 -8.11 3.79 -8.05
CA ALA A 64 -8.17 3.25 -9.39
C ALA A 64 -9.61 3.21 -9.91
N SER A 65 -9.76 3.36 -11.23
CA SER A 65 -11.01 3.09 -11.91
C SER A 65 -11.38 1.60 -11.79
N ARG A 66 -12.66 1.29 -11.98
CA ARG A 66 -13.11 -0.12 -12.02
C ARG A 66 -12.38 -0.94 -13.08
N HIS A 67 -12.04 -0.33 -14.22
CA HIS A 67 -11.34 -1.02 -15.30
C HIS A 67 -9.93 -1.40 -14.89
N GLU A 68 -9.18 -0.46 -14.30
CA GLU A 68 -7.82 -0.72 -13.79
C GLU A 68 -7.80 -1.78 -12.68
N LEU A 69 -8.84 -1.83 -11.83
CA LEU A 69 -8.99 -2.86 -10.81
C LEU A 69 -9.19 -4.25 -11.44
N LEU A 70 -10.02 -4.35 -12.48
CA LEU A 70 -10.28 -5.60 -13.19
C LEU A 70 -9.03 -6.09 -13.92
N GLU A 71 -8.37 -5.22 -14.71
CA GLU A 71 -7.14 -5.57 -15.41
C GLU A 71 -6.05 -6.05 -14.44
N TRP A 72 -5.94 -5.41 -13.27
CA TRP A 72 -4.99 -5.82 -12.27
C TRP A 72 -5.30 -7.20 -11.68
N LEU A 73 -6.57 -7.45 -11.33
CA LEU A 73 -7.02 -8.74 -10.81
C LEU A 73 -6.75 -9.86 -11.82
N GLU A 74 -7.04 -9.63 -13.09
CA GLU A 74 -6.75 -10.56 -14.18
C GLU A 74 -5.26 -10.86 -14.30
N ARG A 75 -4.39 -9.85 -14.17
CA ARG A 75 -2.93 -10.05 -14.17
C ARG A 75 -2.49 -10.90 -12.99
N CYS A 76 -3.02 -10.64 -11.78
CA CYS A 76 -2.71 -11.45 -10.60
C CYS A 76 -3.09 -12.91 -10.77
N TRP A 77 -4.25 -13.20 -11.38
CA TRP A 77 -4.68 -14.57 -11.64
C TRP A 77 -3.84 -15.29 -12.69
N ARG A 78 -3.35 -14.58 -13.73
CA ARG A 78 -2.44 -15.17 -14.71
C ARG A 78 -1.12 -15.60 -14.08
N TYR A 79 -0.57 -14.79 -13.17
CA TYR A 79 0.64 -15.16 -12.43
C TYR A 79 0.48 -16.42 -11.57
N SER A 80 -0.73 -16.71 -11.07
CA SER A 80 -0.99 -17.94 -10.31
C SER A 80 -1.15 -19.20 -11.19
N ASP A 81 -1.38 -19.06 -12.49
CA ASP A 81 -1.56 -20.18 -13.42
C ASP A 81 -0.22 -20.66 -14.02
N GLU A 82 0.82 -19.83 -13.95
CA GLU A 82 2.17 -20.13 -14.44
C GLU A 82 3.13 -20.64 -13.34
N SER A 83 2.62 -21.05 -12.17
CA SER A 83 3.39 -21.55 -11.01
C SER A 83 3.12 -23.01 -10.67
#